data_AF-A0A961IIT2-F1
#
_entry.id   AF-A0A961IIT2-F1
#
_cell.length_a   1.000
_cell.length_b   1.000
_cell.length_c   1.000
_cell.angle_alpha   90.00
_cell.angle_beta   90.00
_cell.angle_gamma   90.00
#
_symmetry.space_group_name_H-M   'P 1'
#
loop_
_entity.id
_entity.type
_entity.pdbx_description
1 polymer ?
#
loop_
_entity_poly.entity_id
_entity_poly.type
_entity_poly.pdbx_seq_one_letter_code
_entity_poly.pdbx_strand_id
1 'polypeptide(L)'
;MKPFIKIFEAVFGSLKQDSLEHRLFNTLSFFNAITNFGGAFNYLDLPNEWALFSLHLISSLLFIIFYLFSRFRSIYHSLYWPFVLTMLVFLFSNVLINAGSMGGAIFYFIAAIVIASILARSAWQAVLTYVIFMGFIGVLYAIEMYRPEWIRPYANPADRPYDVFGNFMFMLIFTAAIVQVLTRNLHLERRKSDNLLLNIMPASIADELKKHDRVRPVTYDLASVLFTDFVGFTGIAERLNAEELLRELDA
;
A
#
# COMPACT_ATOMS: atom_id res chain seq x y z
N MET A 1 -21.32 -10.24 6.29
CA MET A 1 -19.85 -10.11 6.36
C MET A 1 -19.10 -10.95 5.30
N LYS A 2 -19.37 -12.26 5.16
CA LYS A 2 -18.75 -13.12 4.11
C LYS A 2 -18.89 -12.63 2.65
N PRO A 3 -20.02 -12.05 2.17
CA PRO A 3 -20.13 -11.61 0.78
C PRO A 3 -19.27 -10.37 0.49
N PHE A 4 -19.18 -9.43 1.43
CA PHE A 4 -18.36 -8.23 1.29
C PHE A 4 -16.86 -8.57 1.17
N ILE A 5 -16.38 -9.53 1.98
CA ILE A 5 -14.98 -9.99 1.92
C ILE A 5 -14.70 -10.64 0.56
N LYS A 6 -15.61 -11.47 0.03
CA LYS A 6 -15.44 -12.08 -1.29
C LYS A 6 -15.36 -11.04 -2.41
N ILE A 7 -16.20 -10.01 -2.36
CA ILE A 7 -16.15 -8.90 -3.33
C ILE A 7 -14.82 -8.15 -3.19
N PHE A 8 -14.40 -7.83 -1.97
CA PHE A 8 -13.13 -7.16 -1.71
C PHE A 8 -11.96 -7.97 -2.28
N GLU A 9 -11.89 -9.28 -2.01
CA GLU A 9 -10.82 -10.14 -2.50
C GLU A 9 -10.84 -10.30 -4.03
N ALA A 10 -12.04 -10.30 -4.64
CA ALA A 10 -12.19 -10.35 -6.09
C ALA A 10 -11.61 -9.09 -6.76
N VAL A 11 -11.88 -7.92 -6.19
CA VAL A 11 -11.48 -6.62 -6.76
C VAL A 11 -10.04 -6.25 -6.38
N PHE A 12 -9.68 -6.31 -5.11
CA PHE A 12 -8.44 -5.72 -4.60
C PHE A 12 -7.31 -6.71 -4.34
N GLY A 13 -7.60 -8.01 -4.31
CA GLY A 13 -6.61 -9.06 -4.04
C GLY A 13 -6.91 -9.87 -2.78
N SER A 14 -6.40 -11.09 -2.75
CA SER A 14 -6.61 -12.10 -1.71
C SER A 14 -6.03 -11.65 -0.38
N LEU A 15 -6.80 -11.78 0.71
CA LEU A 15 -6.29 -11.43 2.04
C LEU A 15 -5.21 -12.39 2.55
N LYS A 16 -5.13 -13.59 1.96
CA LYS A 16 -4.20 -14.66 2.37
C LYS A 16 -2.93 -14.72 1.53
N GLN A 17 -3.04 -14.43 0.23
CA GLN A 17 -1.95 -14.63 -0.73
C GLN A 17 -1.24 -13.32 -1.09
N ASP A 18 -1.98 -12.22 -1.17
CA ASP A 18 -1.42 -10.95 -1.63
C ASP A 18 -0.92 -10.11 -0.45
N SER A 19 0.21 -9.45 -0.66
CA SER A 19 0.78 -8.55 0.35
C SER A 19 -0.13 -7.34 0.62
N LEU A 20 0.13 -6.60 1.70
CA LEU A 20 -0.62 -5.38 1.97
C LEU A 20 -0.41 -4.34 0.87
N GLU A 21 0.83 -4.18 0.41
CA GLU A 21 1.26 -3.21 -0.59
C GLU A 21 0.56 -3.48 -1.93
N HIS A 22 0.48 -4.73 -2.36
CA HIS A 22 -0.22 -5.11 -3.59
C HIS A 22 -1.71 -4.77 -3.52
N ARG A 23 -2.38 -5.13 -2.43
CA ARG A 23 -3.80 -4.82 -2.22
C ARG A 23 -4.05 -3.32 -2.14
N LEU A 24 -3.16 -2.60 -1.46
CA LEU A 24 -3.23 -1.15 -1.34
C LEU A 24 -3.06 -0.49 -2.72
N PHE A 25 -2.08 -0.94 -3.52
CA PHE A 25 -1.86 -0.46 -4.88
C PHE A 25 -3.12 -0.64 -5.75
N ASN A 26 -3.74 -1.84 -5.72
CA ASN A 26 -4.98 -2.11 -6.46
C ASN A 26 -6.12 -1.22 -5.99
N THR A 27 -6.29 -1.09 -4.66
CA THR A 27 -7.34 -0.26 -4.05
C THR A 27 -7.21 1.18 -4.48
N LEU A 28 -6.00 1.75 -4.35
CA LEU A 28 -5.74 3.14 -4.69
C LEU A 28 -5.85 3.38 -6.20
N SER A 29 -5.35 2.49 -7.04
CA SER A 29 -5.49 2.61 -8.49
C SER A 29 -6.97 2.60 -8.90
N PHE A 30 -7.76 1.69 -8.34
CA PHE A 30 -9.19 1.59 -8.63
C PHE A 30 -9.97 2.85 -8.21
N PHE A 31 -9.77 3.32 -6.97
CA PHE A 31 -10.46 4.52 -6.51
C PHE A 31 -10.00 5.77 -7.26
N ASN A 32 -8.70 5.94 -7.52
CA ASN A 32 -8.20 7.08 -8.30
C ASN A 32 -8.73 7.07 -9.74
N ALA A 33 -8.91 5.90 -10.36
CA ALA A 33 -9.55 5.82 -11.68
C ALA A 33 -10.98 6.36 -11.62
N ILE A 34 -11.78 5.91 -10.65
CA ILE A 34 -13.19 6.35 -10.50
C ILE A 34 -13.27 7.84 -10.19
N THR A 35 -12.49 8.34 -9.23
CA THR A 35 -12.54 9.75 -8.83
C THR A 35 -12.07 10.67 -9.94
N ASN A 36 -11.06 10.28 -10.71
CA ASN A 36 -10.60 11.07 -11.85
C ASN A 36 -11.61 11.04 -13.01
N PHE A 37 -12.20 9.87 -13.29
CA PHE A 37 -13.25 9.77 -14.29
C PHE A 37 -14.47 10.63 -13.94
N GLY A 38 -14.95 10.54 -12.69
CA GLY A 38 -16.03 11.39 -12.19
C GLY A 38 -15.64 12.88 -12.20
N GLY A 39 -14.41 13.19 -11.81
CA GLY A 39 -13.85 14.54 -11.81
C GLY A 39 -13.82 15.19 -13.19
N ALA A 40 -13.59 14.42 -14.26
CA ALA A 40 -13.60 14.92 -15.64
C ALA A 40 -14.93 15.60 -15.99
N PHE A 41 -16.07 15.06 -15.53
CA PHE A 41 -17.38 15.62 -15.85
C PHE A 41 -17.61 17.02 -15.28
N ASN A 42 -16.89 17.42 -14.23
CA ASN A 42 -16.97 18.79 -13.69
C ASN A 42 -16.45 19.85 -14.68
N TYR A 43 -15.70 19.45 -15.71
CA TYR A 43 -15.09 20.35 -16.68
C TYR A 43 -15.67 20.22 -18.09
N LEU A 44 -16.62 19.29 -18.31
CA LEU A 44 -17.15 19.00 -19.64
C LEU A 44 -17.87 20.21 -20.26
N ASP A 45 -18.63 20.94 -19.44
CA ASP A 45 -19.45 22.07 -19.89
C ASP A 45 -18.75 23.43 -19.66
N LEU A 46 -17.53 23.44 -19.12
CA LEU A 46 -16.81 24.68 -18.82
C LEU A 46 -15.98 25.14 -20.04
N PRO A 47 -16.20 26.37 -20.54
CA PRO A 47 -15.46 26.86 -21.70
C PRO A 47 -13.97 26.99 -21.38
N ASN A 48 -13.13 26.54 -22.32
CA ASN A 48 -11.66 26.60 -22.26
C ASN A 48 -11.00 25.74 -21.16
N GLU A 49 -11.71 24.79 -20.53
CA GLU A 49 -11.13 23.89 -19.50
C GLU A 49 -10.69 22.52 -20.06
N TRP A 50 -10.50 22.41 -21.39
CA TRP A 50 -10.13 21.17 -22.08
C TRP A 50 -8.85 20.51 -21.54
N ALA A 51 -7.89 21.31 -21.07
CA ALA A 51 -6.67 20.78 -20.46
C ALA A 51 -6.97 20.02 -19.15
N LEU A 52 -7.86 20.53 -18.31
CA LEU A 52 -8.23 19.89 -17.04
C LEU A 52 -9.11 18.67 -17.26
N PHE A 53 -10.06 18.76 -18.20
CA PHE A 53 -10.83 17.61 -18.66
C PHE A 53 -9.90 16.48 -19.13
N SER A 54 -8.92 16.82 -19.97
CA SER A 54 -7.95 15.85 -20.50
C SER A 54 -7.05 15.28 -19.42
N LEU A 55 -6.56 16.10 -18.49
CA LEU A 55 -5.76 15.64 -17.35
C LEU A 55 -6.51 14.58 -16.54
N HIS A 56 -7.77 14.84 -16.17
CA HIS A 56 -8.59 13.88 -15.43
C HIS A 56 -8.83 12.59 -16.22
N LEU A 57 -9.17 12.65 -17.50
CA LEU A 57 -9.38 11.44 -18.31
C LEU A 57 -8.09 10.64 -18.50
N ILE A 58 -6.96 11.29 -18.76
CA ILE A 58 -5.66 10.64 -18.93
C ILE A 58 -5.24 9.99 -17.61
N SER A 59 -5.33 10.71 -16.49
CA SER A 59 -5.03 10.14 -15.16
C SER A 59 -5.94 8.96 -14.85
N SER A 60 -7.24 9.05 -15.13
CA SER A 60 -8.18 7.93 -14.99
C SER A 60 -7.74 6.71 -15.80
N LEU A 61 -7.43 6.89 -17.09
CA LEU A 61 -6.99 5.81 -17.96
C LEU A 61 -5.69 5.17 -17.45
N LEU A 62 -4.72 5.98 -17.01
CA LEU A 62 -3.46 5.48 -16.43
C LEU A 62 -3.72 4.65 -15.18
N PHE A 63 -4.59 5.10 -14.27
CA PHE A 63 -4.94 4.35 -13.07
C PHE A 63 -5.69 3.04 -13.38
N ILE A 64 -6.54 3.02 -14.41
CA ILE A 64 -7.14 1.77 -14.91
C ILE A 64 -6.06 0.81 -15.41
N ILE A 65 -5.11 1.31 -16.21
CA ILE A 65 -3.98 0.52 -16.71
C ILE A 65 -3.18 -0.03 -15.53
N PHE A 66 -2.83 0.80 -14.55
CA PHE A 66 -2.09 0.36 -13.36
C PHE A 66 -2.84 -0.72 -12.59
N TYR A 67 -4.16 -0.54 -12.38
CA TYR A 67 -5.01 -1.54 -11.74
C TYR A 67 -5.00 -2.86 -12.50
N LEU A 68 -5.22 -2.85 -13.82
CA LEU A 68 -5.29 -4.07 -14.63
C LEU A 68 -3.95 -4.82 -14.64
N PHE A 69 -2.84 -4.12 -14.85
CA PHE A 69 -1.51 -4.75 -14.84
C PHE A 69 -1.12 -5.25 -13.46
N SER A 70 -1.42 -4.50 -12.41
CA SER A 70 -1.19 -4.95 -11.04
C SER A 70 -2.06 -6.16 -10.68
N ARG A 71 -3.33 -6.17 -11.05
CA ARG A 71 -4.28 -7.24 -10.70
C ARG A 71 -4.01 -8.54 -11.43
N PHE A 72 -3.75 -8.48 -12.74
CA PHE A 72 -3.67 -9.68 -13.59
C PHE A 72 -2.25 -10.12 -13.92
N ARG A 73 -1.24 -9.25 -13.76
CA ARG A 73 0.17 -9.58 -14.01
C ARG A 73 1.04 -9.49 -12.76
N SER A 74 0.51 -9.01 -11.63
CA SER A 74 1.22 -8.85 -10.36
C SER A 74 2.51 -8.00 -10.46
N ILE A 75 2.57 -7.05 -11.41
CA ILE A 75 3.76 -6.22 -11.68
C ILE A 75 3.75 -4.86 -10.96
N TYR A 76 3.08 -4.74 -9.80
CA TYR A 76 2.90 -3.46 -9.12
C TYR A 76 4.22 -2.76 -8.74
N HIS A 77 5.27 -3.53 -8.42
CA HIS A 77 6.61 -2.98 -8.16
C HIS A 77 7.20 -2.22 -9.35
N SER A 78 6.99 -2.73 -10.57
CA SER A 78 7.46 -2.06 -11.79
C SER A 78 6.64 -0.81 -12.10
N LEU A 79 5.40 -0.77 -11.63
CA LEU A 79 4.47 0.36 -11.81
C LEU A 79 4.64 1.46 -10.77
N TYR A 80 5.49 1.27 -9.75
CA TYR A 80 5.71 2.23 -8.66
C TYR A 80 5.98 3.65 -9.17
N TRP A 81 6.99 3.84 -10.02
CA TRP A 81 7.37 5.16 -10.51
C TRP A 81 6.31 5.80 -11.43
N PRO A 82 5.77 5.08 -12.45
CA PRO A 82 4.64 5.59 -13.22
C PRO A 82 3.45 6.03 -12.35
N PHE A 83 3.12 5.25 -11.33
CA PHE A 83 2.04 5.55 -10.39
C PHE A 83 2.32 6.83 -9.60
N VAL A 84 3.49 6.93 -8.97
CA VAL A 84 3.90 8.10 -8.19
C VAL A 84 3.97 9.37 -9.04
N LEU A 85 4.54 9.29 -10.24
CA LEU A 85 4.61 10.43 -11.16
C LEU A 85 3.22 10.88 -11.64
N THR A 86 2.32 9.95 -11.91
CA THR A 86 0.93 10.27 -12.28
C THR A 86 0.22 10.99 -11.13
N MET A 87 0.37 10.52 -9.89
CA MET A 87 -0.17 11.22 -8.72
C MET A 87 0.45 12.61 -8.57
N LEU A 88 1.77 12.76 -8.71
CA LEU A 88 2.46 14.04 -8.57
C LEU A 88 2.02 15.06 -9.61
N VAL A 89 1.95 14.69 -10.89
CA VAL A 89 1.49 15.58 -11.97
C VAL A 89 0.05 16.02 -11.72
N PHE A 90 -0.80 15.08 -11.29
CA PHE A 90 -2.19 15.37 -10.96
C PHE A 90 -2.30 16.35 -9.78
N LEU A 91 -1.61 16.07 -8.67
CA LEU A 91 -1.63 16.90 -7.47
C LEU A 91 -1.03 18.29 -7.69
N PHE A 92 0.08 18.36 -8.43
CA PHE A 92 0.70 19.62 -8.81
C PHE A 92 -0.28 20.50 -9.60
N SER A 93 -0.92 19.93 -10.61
CA SER A 93 -1.94 20.64 -11.40
C SER A 93 -3.13 21.03 -10.54
N ASN A 94 -3.57 20.16 -9.63
CA ASN A 94 -4.70 20.41 -8.74
C ASN A 94 -4.44 21.57 -7.78
N VAL A 95 -3.22 21.71 -7.26
CA VAL A 95 -2.84 22.85 -6.40
C VAL A 95 -2.84 24.16 -7.19
N LEU A 96 -2.32 24.18 -8.41
CA LEU A 96 -2.32 25.40 -9.24
C LEU A 96 -3.73 25.92 -9.52
N ILE A 97 -4.71 25.02 -9.69
CA ILE A 97 -6.10 25.42 -9.97
C ILE A 97 -6.96 25.61 -8.72
N ASN A 98 -6.46 25.25 -7.53
CA ASN A 98 -7.20 25.32 -6.27
C ASN A 98 -6.46 26.19 -5.26
N ALA A 99 -6.28 27.46 -5.63
CA ALA A 99 -5.74 28.53 -4.79
C ALA A 99 -4.33 28.33 -4.23
N GLY A 100 -3.50 27.45 -4.84
CA GLY A 100 -2.09 27.30 -4.47
C GLY A 100 -1.91 26.89 -3.00
N SER A 101 -0.98 27.54 -2.31
CA SER A 101 -0.76 27.32 -0.86
C SER A 101 -1.94 27.74 0.03
N MET A 102 -2.82 28.59 -0.47
CA MET A 102 -3.96 29.12 0.30
C MET A 102 -5.17 28.17 0.32
N GLY A 103 -5.16 27.12 -0.51
CA GLY A 103 -6.23 26.14 -0.61
C GLY A 103 -5.96 24.78 0.02
N GLY A 104 -6.99 23.93 0.06
CA GLY A 104 -6.96 22.65 0.77
C GLY A 104 -6.22 21.53 0.01
N ALA A 105 -6.05 21.67 -1.30
CA ALA A 105 -5.45 20.64 -2.16
C ALA A 105 -4.03 20.24 -1.77
N ILE A 106 -3.27 21.15 -1.15
CA ILE A 106 -1.89 20.90 -0.72
C ILE A 106 -1.78 19.75 0.30
N PHE A 107 -2.83 19.49 1.09
CA PHE A 107 -2.85 18.40 2.06
C PHE A 107 -2.74 17.02 1.40
N TYR A 108 -3.19 16.87 0.16
CA TYR A 108 -3.11 15.59 -0.56
C TYR A 108 -1.67 15.16 -0.87
N PHE A 109 -0.69 16.06 -0.86
CA PHE A 109 0.72 15.68 -0.94
C PHE A 109 1.14 14.82 0.25
N ILE A 110 0.56 15.03 1.44
CA ILE A 110 0.82 14.20 2.62
C ILE A 110 0.22 12.80 2.41
N ALA A 111 -0.97 12.69 1.83
CA ALA A 111 -1.57 11.39 1.54
C ALA A 111 -0.73 10.63 0.51
N ALA A 112 -0.32 11.30 -0.56
CA ALA A 112 0.45 10.72 -1.64
C ALA A 112 1.86 10.31 -1.20
N ILE A 113 2.56 11.10 -0.36
CA ILE A 113 3.88 10.72 0.14
C ILE A 113 3.78 9.50 1.07
N VAL A 114 2.75 9.44 1.94
CA VAL A 114 2.51 8.27 2.80
C VAL A 114 2.23 7.02 1.97
N ILE A 115 1.34 7.12 0.97
CA ILE A 115 1.06 6.02 0.03
C ILE A 115 2.35 5.56 -0.66
N ALA A 116 3.11 6.49 -1.24
CA ALA A 116 4.33 6.16 -1.96
C ALA A 116 5.38 5.52 -1.02
N SER A 117 5.45 5.96 0.24
CA SER A 117 6.32 5.34 1.26
C SER A 117 5.96 3.89 1.52
N ILE A 118 4.66 3.58 1.63
CA ILE A 118 4.17 2.21 1.87
C ILE A 118 4.46 1.31 0.67
N LEU A 119 4.35 1.86 -0.54
CA LEU A 119 4.57 1.11 -1.78
C LEU A 119 6.06 0.97 -2.17
N ALA A 120 6.95 1.73 -1.55
CA ALA A 120 8.37 1.69 -1.83
C ALA A 120 8.99 0.36 -1.35
N ARG A 121 9.71 -0.33 -2.23
CA ARG A 121 10.34 -1.63 -1.91
C ARG A 121 11.69 -1.50 -1.21
N SER A 122 12.27 -0.30 -1.21
CA SER A 122 13.58 -0.05 -0.63
C SER A 122 13.66 1.34 -0.02
N ALA A 123 14.53 1.49 0.97
CA ALA A 123 14.79 2.77 1.62
C ALA A 123 15.22 3.85 0.59
N TRP A 124 15.97 3.47 -0.44
CA TRP A 124 16.38 4.40 -1.50
C TRP A 124 15.20 4.90 -2.34
N GLN A 125 14.23 4.03 -2.68
CA GLN A 125 13.01 4.48 -3.36
C GLN A 125 12.21 5.46 -2.51
N ALA A 126 12.10 5.20 -1.21
CA ALA A 126 11.42 6.10 -0.28
C ALA A 126 12.12 7.46 -0.20
N VAL A 127 13.44 7.48 -0.01
CA VAL A 127 14.23 8.72 0.04
C VAL A 127 14.12 9.51 -1.26
N LEU A 128 14.27 8.87 -2.42
CA LEU A 128 14.11 9.53 -3.72
C LEU A 128 12.71 10.14 -3.87
N THR A 129 11.68 9.42 -3.41
CA THR A 129 10.30 9.91 -3.43
C THR A 129 10.17 11.17 -2.59
N TYR A 130 10.74 11.21 -1.39
CA TYR A 130 10.70 12.39 -0.54
C TYR A 130 11.40 13.59 -1.20
N VAL A 131 12.56 13.36 -1.80
CA VAL A 131 13.30 14.41 -2.53
C VAL A 131 12.48 14.95 -3.70
N ILE A 132 11.85 14.08 -4.48
CA ILE A 132 11.00 14.50 -5.61
C ILE A 132 9.78 15.29 -5.12
N PHE A 133 9.09 14.82 -4.08
CA PHE A 133 7.95 15.53 -3.51
C PHE A 133 8.34 16.91 -2.97
N MET A 134 9.44 17.00 -2.22
CA MET A 134 9.97 18.27 -1.73
C MET A 134 10.34 19.21 -2.89
N GLY A 135 10.96 18.67 -3.95
CA GLY A 135 11.26 19.44 -5.17
C GLY A 135 10.00 20.00 -5.84
N PHE A 136 8.97 19.18 -6.03
CA PHE A 136 7.69 19.61 -6.60
C PHE A 136 7.00 20.67 -5.73
N ILE A 137 6.98 20.51 -4.42
CA ILE A 137 6.43 21.52 -3.49
C ILE A 137 7.25 22.81 -3.57
N GLY A 138 8.59 22.73 -3.61
CA GLY A 138 9.45 23.89 -3.78
C GLY A 138 9.19 24.64 -5.09
N VAL A 139 8.96 23.92 -6.19
CA VAL A 139 8.56 24.50 -7.48
C VAL A 139 7.19 25.17 -7.38
N LEU A 140 6.21 24.56 -6.70
CA LEU A 140 4.90 25.20 -6.48
C LEU A 140 5.03 26.54 -5.76
N TYR A 141 5.80 26.59 -4.66
CA TYR A 141 6.05 27.85 -3.94
C TYR A 141 6.84 28.87 -4.78
N ALA A 142 7.78 28.41 -5.61
CA ALA A 142 8.48 29.30 -6.53
C ALA A 142 7.53 29.89 -7.58
N ILE A 143 6.62 29.09 -8.13
CA ILE A 143 5.57 29.58 -9.05
C ILE A 143 4.70 30.61 -8.33
N GLU A 144 4.26 30.32 -7.11
CA GLU A 144 3.44 31.24 -6.31
C GLU A 144 4.13 32.58 -6.04
N MET A 145 5.44 32.57 -5.79
CA MET A 145 6.22 33.77 -5.50
C MET A 145 6.55 34.58 -6.77
N TYR A 146 6.94 33.93 -7.86
CA TYR A 146 7.47 34.61 -9.05
C TYR A 146 6.45 34.75 -10.19
N ARG A 147 5.41 33.92 -10.21
CA ARG A 147 4.37 33.85 -11.25
C ARG A 147 2.99 33.61 -10.62
N PRO A 148 2.52 34.47 -9.69
CA PRO A 148 1.24 34.29 -9.01
C PRO A 148 0.05 34.21 -9.96
N GLU A 149 0.16 34.75 -11.17
CA GLU A 149 -0.85 34.68 -12.23
C GLU A 149 -1.08 33.27 -12.78
N TRP A 150 -0.19 32.31 -12.49
CA TRP A 150 -0.38 30.89 -12.85
C TRP A 150 -1.25 30.15 -11.84
N ILE A 151 -1.55 30.76 -10.69
CA ILE A 151 -2.40 30.17 -9.65
C ILE A 151 -3.81 30.72 -9.80
N ARG A 152 -4.78 29.82 -9.91
CA ARG A 152 -6.20 30.18 -9.95
C ARG A 152 -6.70 30.42 -8.53
N PRO A 153 -7.10 31.64 -8.16
CA PRO A 153 -7.69 31.89 -6.86
C PRO A 153 -9.09 31.30 -6.77
N TYR A 154 -9.63 31.24 -5.55
CA TYR A 154 -11.05 30.92 -5.34
C TYR A 154 -11.94 31.90 -6.11
N ALA A 155 -12.99 31.37 -6.75
CA ALA A 155 -14.01 32.20 -7.38
C ALA A 155 -14.75 33.05 -6.34
N ASN A 156 -15.02 32.48 -5.17
CA ASN A 156 -15.58 33.17 -4.02
C ASN A 156 -14.71 32.95 -2.77
N PRO A 157 -14.22 34.01 -2.11
CA PRO A 157 -13.45 33.88 -0.86
C PRO A 157 -14.18 33.11 0.26
N ALA A 158 -15.51 33.06 0.22
CA ALA A 158 -16.33 32.30 1.16
C ALA A 158 -16.18 30.77 1.02
N ASP A 159 -15.66 30.26 -0.11
CA ASP A 159 -15.49 28.82 -0.35
C ASP A 159 -14.26 28.26 0.37
N ARG A 160 -13.25 29.11 0.60
CA ARG A 160 -11.98 28.74 1.24
C ARG A 160 -12.13 27.99 2.56
N PRO A 161 -12.88 28.48 3.57
CA PRO A 161 -12.99 27.77 4.84
C PRO A 161 -13.57 26.36 4.67
N TYR A 162 -14.55 26.18 3.77
CA TYR A 162 -15.16 24.88 3.51
C TYR A 162 -14.21 23.93 2.77
N ASP A 163 -13.49 24.44 1.77
CA ASP A 163 -12.47 23.66 1.04
C ASP A 163 -11.34 23.23 1.98
N VAL A 164 -10.69 24.17 2.68
CA VAL A 164 -9.59 23.86 3.61
C VAL A 164 -10.05 22.90 4.71
N PHE A 165 -11.21 23.15 5.32
CA PHE A 165 -11.74 22.27 6.37
C PHE A 165 -12.06 20.88 5.83
N GLY A 166 -12.72 20.78 4.68
CA GLY A 166 -13.09 19.50 4.06
C GLY A 166 -11.87 18.66 3.70
N ASN A 167 -10.88 19.26 3.03
CA ASN A 167 -9.63 18.57 2.66
C ASN A 167 -8.82 18.17 3.91
N PHE A 168 -8.79 19.02 4.93
CA PHE A 168 -8.10 18.70 6.19
C PHE A 168 -8.78 17.54 6.93
N MET A 169 -10.12 17.55 7.03
CA MET A 169 -10.88 16.46 7.65
C MET A 169 -10.73 15.15 6.87
N PHE A 170 -10.77 15.22 5.53
CA PHE A 170 -10.47 14.06 4.70
C PHE A 170 -9.07 13.54 4.97
N MET A 171 -8.06 14.42 5.02
CA MET A 171 -6.68 14.05 5.28
C MET A 171 -6.53 13.38 6.65
N LEU A 172 -7.16 13.91 7.70
CA LEU A 172 -7.16 13.31 9.04
C LEU A 172 -7.76 11.91 9.04
N ILE A 173 -8.93 11.74 8.43
CA ILE A 173 -9.61 10.44 8.34
C ILE A 173 -8.76 9.46 7.53
N PHE A 174 -8.20 9.91 6.41
CA PHE A 174 -7.34 9.12 5.56
C PHE A 174 -6.07 8.67 6.29
N THR A 175 -5.37 9.58 6.98
CA THR A 175 -4.19 9.25 7.79
C THR A 175 -4.53 8.28 8.92
N ALA A 176 -5.62 8.52 9.65
CA ALA A 176 -6.04 7.63 10.72
C ALA A 176 -6.34 6.21 10.19
N ALA A 177 -7.07 6.12 9.07
CA ALA A 177 -7.40 4.86 8.43
C ALA A 177 -6.15 4.10 7.94
N ILE A 178 -5.22 4.79 7.25
CA ILE A 178 -4.01 4.14 6.73
C ILE A 178 -3.10 3.67 7.87
N VAL A 179 -2.93 4.47 8.92
CA VAL A 179 -2.16 4.09 10.11
C VAL A 179 -2.79 2.86 10.77
N GLN A 180 -4.11 2.85 10.95
CA GLN A 180 -4.80 1.70 11.55
C GLN A 180 -4.63 0.42 10.72
N VAL A 181 -4.70 0.51 9.39
CA VAL A 181 -4.47 -0.63 8.49
C VAL A 181 -3.03 -1.15 8.61
N LEU A 182 -2.04 -0.25 8.60
CA LEU A 182 -0.62 -0.61 8.74
C LEU A 182 -0.34 -1.25 10.10
N THR A 183 -0.80 -0.64 11.20
CA THR A 183 -0.63 -1.17 12.55
C THR A 183 -1.27 -2.55 12.68
N ARG A 184 -2.47 -2.73 12.14
CA ARG A 184 -3.15 -4.04 12.15
C ARG A 184 -2.37 -5.09 11.36
N ASN A 185 -1.86 -4.76 10.18
CA ASN A 185 -1.07 -5.70 9.39
C ASN A 185 0.24 -6.07 10.09
N LEU A 186 0.94 -5.10 10.68
CA LEU A 186 2.14 -5.35 11.49
C LEU A 186 1.85 -6.29 12.65
N HIS A 187 0.74 -6.11 13.37
CA HIS A 187 0.36 -7.01 14.46
C HIS A 187 0.02 -8.41 13.97
N LEU A 188 -0.62 -8.55 12.81
CA LEU A 188 -0.95 -9.86 12.22
C LEU A 188 0.32 -10.61 11.82
N GLU A 189 1.26 -9.96 11.13
CA GLU A 189 2.53 -10.58 10.75
C GLU A 189 3.40 -10.94 11.96
N ARG A 190 3.45 -10.08 12.98
CA ARG A 190 4.12 -10.40 14.25
C ARG A 190 3.53 -11.64 14.91
N ARG A 191 2.20 -11.72 15.04
CA ARG A 191 1.52 -12.89 15.61
C ARG A 191 1.77 -14.16 14.81
N LYS A 192 1.78 -14.06 13.47
CA LYS A 192 2.06 -15.20 12.59
C LYS A 192 3.49 -15.71 12.79
N SER A 193 4.45 -14.79 12.90
CA SER A 193 5.85 -15.10 13.22
C SER A 193 5.98 -15.77 14.60
N ASP A 194 5.35 -15.19 15.63
CA ASP A 194 5.37 -15.73 17.00
C ASP A 194 4.77 -17.13 17.07
N ASN A 195 3.61 -17.36 16.42
CA ASN A 195 2.98 -18.67 16.37
C ASN A 195 3.84 -19.71 15.66
N LEU A 196 4.49 -19.33 14.56
CA LEU A 196 5.40 -20.23 13.85
C LEU A 196 6.61 -20.58 14.73
N LEU A 197 7.16 -19.61 15.45
CA LEU A 197 8.27 -19.81 16.37
C LEU A 197 7.91 -20.80 17.49
N LEU A 198 6.71 -20.66 18.07
CA LEU A 198 6.20 -21.54 19.13
C LEU A 198 5.82 -22.94 18.64
N ASN A 199 5.54 -23.11 17.35
CA ASN A 199 5.33 -24.44 16.75
C ASN A 199 6.63 -25.23 16.58
N ILE A 200 7.78 -24.54 16.51
CA ILE A 200 9.10 -25.16 16.27
C ILE A 200 9.90 -25.27 17.57
N MET A 201 9.70 -24.35 18.51
CA MET A 201 10.46 -24.27 19.75
C MET A 201 9.56 -24.19 20.99
N PRO A 202 9.99 -24.78 22.12
CA PRO A 202 9.35 -24.53 23.41
C PRO A 202 9.30 -23.03 23.74
N ALA A 203 8.23 -22.59 24.40
CA ALA A 203 8.00 -21.17 24.68
C ALA A 203 9.16 -20.47 25.39
N SER A 204 9.80 -21.14 26.37
CA SER A 204 10.95 -20.60 27.09
C SER A 204 12.16 -20.32 26.18
N ILE A 205 12.40 -21.21 25.22
CA ILE A 205 13.50 -21.10 24.25
C ILE A 205 13.19 -20.00 23.23
N ALA A 206 11.96 -19.93 22.74
CA ALA A 206 11.50 -18.90 21.83
C ALA A 206 11.63 -17.49 22.44
N ASP A 207 11.30 -17.32 23.72
CA ASP A 207 11.42 -16.04 24.42
C ASP A 207 12.87 -15.64 24.69
N GLU A 208 13.75 -16.58 25.05
CA GLU A 208 15.19 -16.30 25.19
C GLU A 208 15.79 -15.87 23.85
N LEU A 209 15.46 -16.58 22.76
CA LEU A 209 15.92 -16.26 21.41
C LEU A 209 15.47 -14.86 20.96
N LYS A 210 14.19 -14.51 21.10
CA LYS A 210 13.68 -13.18 20.74
C LYS A 210 14.36 -12.04 21.50
N LYS A 211 14.76 -12.28 22.75
CA LYS A 211 15.34 -11.25 23.63
C LYS A 211 16.85 -11.09 23.45
N HIS A 212 17.56 -12.16 23.15
CA HIS A 212 19.03 -12.19 23.17
C HIS A 212 19.66 -12.57 21.84
N ASP A 213 18.87 -12.92 20.82
CA ASP A 213 19.30 -13.42 19.51
C ASP A 213 20.18 -14.70 19.61
N ARG A 214 20.13 -15.37 20.78
CA ARG A 214 20.84 -16.62 21.10
C ARG A 214 20.16 -17.32 22.28
N VAL A 215 20.34 -18.63 22.36
CA VAL A 215 19.84 -19.48 23.45
C VAL A 215 21.04 -20.08 24.18
N ARG A 216 21.00 -20.11 25.53
CA ARG A 216 22.08 -20.73 26.30
C ARG A 216 21.87 -22.25 26.39
N PRO A 217 22.92 -23.06 26.25
CA PRO A 217 22.82 -24.49 26.50
C PRO A 217 22.34 -24.76 27.93
N VAL A 218 21.37 -25.66 28.07
CA VAL A 218 20.85 -26.11 29.36
C VAL A 218 21.24 -27.56 29.57
N THR A 219 21.81 -27.86 30.73
CA THR A 219 22.12 -29.23 31.14
C THR A 219 20.92 -29.80 31.89
N TYR A 220 20.56 -31.04 31.57
CA TYR A 220 19.53 -31.79 32.30
C TYR A 220 20.21 -32.98 33.00
N ASP A 221 20.08 -33.05 34.32
CA ASP A 221 20.71 -34.12 35.13
C ASP A 221 20.09 -35.49 34.84
N LEU A 222 18.79 -35.51 34.49
CA LEU A 222 18.06 -36.71 34.13
C LEU A 222 17.10 -36.41 32.98
N ALA A 223 17.22 -37.17 31.90
CA ALA A 223 16.30 -37.13 30.77
C ALA A 223 16.09 -38.54 30.20
N SER A 224 14.91 -38.81 29.66
CA SER A 224 14.66 -40.01 28.87
C SER A 224 14.58 -39.62 27.39
N VAL A 225 15.27 -40.35 26.53
CA VAL A 225 15.31 -40.10 25.09
C VAL A 225 14.74 -41.32 24.36
N LEU A 226 13.79 -41.10 23.46
CA LEU A 226 13.22 -42.13 22.61
C LEU A 226 13.68 -41.89 21.16
N PHE A 227 14.26 -42.93 20.56
CA PHE A 227 14.50 -42.99 19.12
C PHE A 227 13.61 -44.08 18.53
N THR A 228 12.90 -43.76 17.46
CA THR A 228 12.08 -44.70 16.70
C THR A 228 12.40 -44.58 15.22
N ASP A 229 12.38 -45.69 14.52
CA ASP A 229 12.58 -45.76 13.08
C ASP A 229 11.64 -46.82 12.48
N PHE A 230 11.33 -46.69 11.19
CA PHE A 230 10.48 -47.62 10.46
C PHE A 230 11.31 -48.79 9.93
N VAL A 231 10.93 -50.02 10.31
CA VAL A 231 11.56 -51.23 9.76
C VAL A 231 11.26 -51.35 8.28
N GLY A 232 12.31 -51.43 7.46
CA GLY A 232 12.17 -51.65 6.01
C GLY A 232 11.66 -50.45 5.22
N PHE A 233 11.79 -49.23 5.76
CA PHE A 233 11.31 -48.00 5.12
C PHE A 233 11.69 -47.88 3.64
N THR A 234 12.94 -48.19 3.27
CA THR A 234 13.42 -48.15 1.87
C THR A 234 12.54 -48.97 0.93
N GLY A 235 12.17 -50.20 1.33
CA GLY A 235 11.34 -51.07 0.50
C GLY A 235 9.88 -50.63 0.41
N ILE A 236 9.39 -49.88 1.40
CA ILE A 236 8.05 -49.26 1.37
C ILE A 236 8.07 -48.06 0.42
N ALA A 237 9.08 -47.19 0.55
CA ALA A 237 9.24 -45.99 -0.27
C ALA A 237 9.47 -46.30 -1.76
N GLU A 238 10.11 -47.43 -2.09
CA GLU A 238 10.29 -47.89 -3.49
C GLU A 238 8.98 -48.30 -4.17
N ARG A 239 7.93 -48.62 -3.40
CA ARG A 239 6.66 -49.16 -3.91
C ARG A 239 5.52 -48.14 -3.94
N LEU A 240 5.69 -47.02 -3.24
CA LEU A 240 4.72 -45.93 -3.19
C LEU A 240 5.19 -44.76 -4.04
N ASN A 241 4.25 -44.03 -4.62
CA ASN A 241 4.60 -42.72 -5.16
C ASN A 241 4.78 -41.70 -4.03
N ALA A 242 5.38 -40.54 -4.35
CA ALA A 242 5.72 -39.53 -3.35
C ALA A 242 4.50 -39.00 -2.57
N GLU A 243 3.34 -38.89 -3.21
CA GLU A 243 2.13 -38.37 -2.57
C GLU A 243 1.51 -39.41 -1.62
N GLU A 244 1.49 -40.68 -2.02
CA GLU A 244 1.04 -41.80 -1.19
C GLU A 244 1.94 -41.99 0.03
N LEU A 245 3.27 -41.97 -0.15
CA LEU A 245 4.22 -42.11 0.95
C LEU A 245 4.05 -41.00 1.99
N LEU A 246 3.90 -39.74 1.54
CA LEU A 246 3.65 -38.62 2.44
C LEU A 246 2.33 -38.79 3.21
N ARG A 247 1.28 -39.24 2.52
CA ARG A 247 -0.02 -39.46 3.17
C ARG A 247 0.05 -40.54 4.26
N GLU A 248 0.84 -41.60 4.06
CA GLU A 248 1.05 -42.64 5.07
C GLU A 248 1.92 -42.16 6.25
N LEU A 249 2.84 -41.20 6.03
CA LEU A 249 3.66 -40.61 7.10
C LEU A 249 2.93 -39.55 7.92
N ASP A 250 2.02 -38.80 7.29
CA ASP A 250 1.25 -37.72 7.92
C ASP A 250 -0.02 -38.21 8.66
N ALA A 251 -0.41 -39.49 8.49
CA ALA A 251 -1.61 -40.11 9.07
C ALA A 251 -1.42 -40.54 10.53
#